data_AF-A0A7I0L145-F1
#
_entry.id   AF-A0A7I0L145-F1
#
_cell.length_a   1.000
_cell.length_b   1.000
_cell.length_c   1.000
_cell.angle_alpha   90.00
_cell.angle_beta   90.00
_cell.angle_gamma   90.00
#
_symmetry.space_group_name_H-M   'P 1'
#
loop_
_entity.id
_entity.type
_entity.pdbx_description
1 polymer ?
#
loop_
_entity_poly.entity_id
_entity_poly.type
_entity_poly.pdbx_seq_one_letter_code
_entity_poly.pdbx_strand_id
1 'polypeptide(L)'
;MRLASRFGYTANQIRRDRPLTHEELMHHVPGIFGEEKHTSRSQNYTYIPTITVLESLQREGFQPFFACQTRVRDPGRRGYTKHMLRLRRAGEINGEHVPEIILLNSHDGTSSYQMLPGYFRFVCQNGCVCGQSLGEVRVPHRGDVVEKVIEGAYEVVGVFDRIEEKRDAMQSLVLPPPARQALAQAALTYRYGDEHQPVTTADILTPRRREDYGKDLWSAYQTIQENMLKGGISGRSAKGKRIHTRAIHSIDTDIKLNRALWVMAETMLESLR
;
A
#
# COMPACT_ATOMS: atom_id res chain seq x y z
N MET A 1 -10.92 -4.20 -35.94
CA MET A 1 -10.36 -5.14 -34.94
C MET A 1 -10.97 -4.81 -33.59
N ARG A 2 -11.59 -5.79 -32.92
CA ARG A 2 -12.48 -5.61 -31.75
C ARG A 2 -11.84 -4.79 -30.62
N LEU A 3 -12.46 -3.65 -30.30
CA LEU A 3 -12.39 -3.02 -28.98
C LEU A 3 -12.77 -4.08 -27.95
N ALA A 4 -11.89 -4.34 -26.98
CA ALA A 4 -12.15 -5.30 -25.92
C ALA A 4 -13.26 -4.77 -25.01
N SER A 5 -14.50 -5.11 -25.34
CA SER A 5 -15.68 -4.98 -24.49
C SER A 5 -15.64 -6.04 -23.39
N ARG A 6 -14.72 -5.90 -22.43
CA ARG A 6 -14.79 -6.59 -21.15
C ARG A 6 -14.64 -5.57 -20.03
N PHE A 7 -15.78 -5.05 -19.61
CA PHE A 7 -15.98 -4.34 -18.35
C PHE A 7 -15.25 -5.07 -17.20
N GLY A 8 -14.17 -4.48 -16.70
CA GLY A 8 -13.58 -4.84 -15.42
C GLY A 8 -14.40 -4.29 -14.25
N TYR A 9 -15.71 -4.58 -14.20
CA TYR A 9 -16.67 -4.09 -13.20
C TYR A 9 -16.66 -4.88 -11.87
N THR A 10 -15.71 -5.79 -11.67
CA THR A 10 -15.65 -6.72 -10.52
C THR A 10 -14.47 -6.44 -9.59
N ALA A 11 -13.87 -5.27 -9.68
CA ALA A 11 -12.79 -4.86 -8.80
C ALA A 11 -13.36 -4.37 -7.46
N ASN A 12 -13.18 -5.14 -6.37
CA ASN A 12 -13.31 -4.64 -4.99
C ASN A 12 -12.17 -3.64 -4.64
N GLN A 13 -11.82 -2.79 -5.58
CA GLN A 13 -10.86 -1.71 -5.43
C GLN A 13 -11.26 -0.56 -6.34
N ILE A 14 -11.00 0.65 -5.88
CA ILE A 14 -11.20 1.88 -6.64
C ILE A 14 -10.05 2.84 -6.34
N ARG A 15 -9.61 3.57 -7.37
CA ARG A 15 -8.64 4.65 -7.29
C ARG A 15 -9.15 5.82 -8.10
N ARG A 16 -9.03 7.03 -7.56
CA ARG A 16 -9.31 8.28 -8.26
C ARG A 16 -8.21 9.31 -7.99
N ASP A 17 -8.09 10.27 -8.89
CA ASP A 17 -7.30 11.50 -8.76
C ASP A 17 -8.00 12.56 -7.90
N ARG A 18 -9.33 12.47 -7.77
CA ARG A 18 -10.17 13.19 -6.80
C ARG A 18 -10.53 12.34 -5.57
N PRO A 19 -11.00 12.96 -4.47
CA PRO A 19 -11.62 12.24 -3.36
C PRO A 19 -12.70 11.25 -3.84
N LEU A 20 -12.74 10.07 -3.22
CA LEU A 20 -13.77 9.06 -3.42
C LEU A 20 -15.07 9.50 -2.76
N THR A 21 -16.17 9.32 -3.48
CA THR A 21 -17.51 9.61 -2.96
C THR A 21 -17.99 8.50 -2.04
N HIS A 22 -18.97 8.82 -1.19
CA HIS A 22 -19.65 7.82 -0.34
C HIS A 22 -20.24 6.67 -1.17
N GLU A 23 -20.88 6.96 -2.29
CA GLU A 23 -21.47 5.95 -3.19
C GLU A 23 -20.39 5.02 -3.79
N GLU A 24 -19.26 5.59 -4.23
CA GLU A 24 -18.12 4.81 -4.72
C GLU A 24 -17.55 3.88 -3.65
N LEU A 25 -17.41 4.37 -2.40
CA LEU A 25 -16.97 3.56 -1.28
C LEU A 25 -17.97 2.44 -0.98
N MET A 26 -19.26 2.75 -0.95
CA MET A 26 -20.32 1.78 -0.67
C MET A 26 -20.34 0.67 -1.73
N HIS A 27 -20.16 1.04 -3.01
CA HIS A 27 -20.16 0.08 -4.11
C HIS A 27 -18.96 -0.87 -4.08
N HIS A 28 -17.75 -0.32 -3.87
CA HIS A 28 -16.51 -1.09 -4.01
C HIS A 28 -16.03 -1.73 -2.70
N VAL A 29 -16.30 -1.10 -1.56
CA VAL A 29 -15.78 -1.48 -0.23
C VAL A 29 -16.89 -1.34 0.83
N PRO A 30 -18.00 -2.07 0.68
CA PRO A 30 -19.17 -1.96 1.57
C PRO A 30 -18.85 -2.25 3.04
N GLY A 31 -17.77 -2.98 3.34
CA GLY A 31 -17.38 -3.27 4.73
C GLY A 31 -17.00 -2.05 5.56
N ILE A 32 -16.74 -0.89 4.94
CA ILE A 32 -16.55 0.37 5.68
C ILE A 32 -17.83 0.79 6.42
N PHE A 33 -18.99 0.46 5.85
CA PHE A 33 -20.32 0.82 6.32
C PHE A 33 -20.98 -0.27 7.13
N GLY A 34 -20.23 -1.30 7.55
CA GLY A 34 -20.72 -2.27 8.52
C GLY A 34 -21.22 -1.54 9.77
N GLU A 35 -22.30 -2.03 10.37
CA GLU A 35 -22.82 -1.46 11.63
C GLU A 35 -22.35 -2.28 12.83
N GLU A 36 -21.99 -3.55 12.61
CA GLU A 36 -21.61 -4.48 13.66
C GLU A 36 -20.46 -5.41 13.24
N LYS A 37 -19.91 -6.13 14.23
CA LYS A 37 -18.97 -7.23 14.00
C LYS A 37 -19.68 -8.47 13.44
N HIS A 38 -18.94 -9.31 12.72
CA HIS A 38 -19.51 -10.57 12.23
C HIS A 38 -19.95 -11.48 13.40
N THR A 39 -21.06 -12.21 13.24
CA THR A 39 -21.65 -13.07 14.29
C THR A 39 -20.72 -14.15 14.84
N SER A 40 -19.67 -14.51 14.09
CA SER A 40 -18.61 -15.42 14.54
C SER A 40 -17.65 -14.80 15.58
N ARG A 41 -17.83 -13.54 15.97
CA ARG A 41 -16.97 -12.82 16.92
C ARG A 41 -17.56 -12.87 18.33
N SER A 42 -16.70 -13.12 19.31
CA SER A 42 -17.10 -13.19 20.73
C SER A 42 -17.52 -11.83 21.27
N GLN A 43 -18.19 -11.82 22.43
CA GLN A 43 -18.57 -10.58 23.12
C GLN A 43 -17.36 -9.68 23.43
N ASN A 44 -16.19 -10.27 23.70
CA ASN A 44 -14.94 -9.56 23.98
C ASN A 44 -14.35 -8.83 22.75
N TYR A 45 -14.84 -9.09 21.54
CA TYR A 45 -14.42 -8.36 20.35
C TYR A 45 -15.08 -6.97 20.31
N THR A 46 -14.27 -5.93 20.38
CA THR A 46 -14.72 -4.54 20.26
C THR A 46 -14.81 -4.13 18.79
N TYR A 47 -16.01 -3.75 18.36
CA TYR A 47 -16.26 -3.24 17.02
C TYR A 47 -15.61 -1.86 16.84
N ILE A 48 -14.92 -1.63 15.72
CA ILE A 48 -14.35 -0.33 15.36
C ILE A 48 -15.04 0.13 14.07
N PRO A 49 -15.95 1.12 14.13
CA PRO A 49 -16.70 1.60 12.97
C PRO A 49 -15.79 2.37 12.01
N THR A 50 -15.46 1.76 10.87
CA THR A 50 -14.53 2.37 9.91
C THR A 50 -15.07 3.68 9.36
N ILE A 51 -16.38 3.77 9.09
CA ILE A 51 -16.99 5.00 8.59
C ILE A 51 -16.85 6.17 9.58
N THR A 52 -17.05 5.94 10.89
CA THR A 52 -16.88 6.98 11.91
C THR A 52 -15.44 7.47 11.97
N VAL A 53 -14.46 6.57 11.88
CA VAL A 53 -13.04 6.95 11.83
C VAL A 53 -12.73 7.75 10.57
N LEU A 54 -13.23 7.31 9.42
CA LEU A 54 -13.07 8.01 8.14
C LEU A 54 -13.66 9.43 8.22
N GLU A 55 -14.86 9.59 8.73
CA GLU A 55 -15.50 10.90 8.88
C GLU A 55 -14.70 11.82 9.82
N SER A 56 -14.14 11.30 10.91
CA SER A 56 -13.26 12.06 11.79
C SER A 56 -11.99 12.52 11.06
N LEU A 57 -11.34 11.64 10.30
CA LEU A 57 -10.19 12.02 9.46
C LEU A 57 -10.57 13.05 8.40
N GLN A 58 -11.77 12.99 7.84
CA GLN A 58 -12.28 13.99 6.89
C GLN A 58 -12.46 15.37 7.51
N ARG A 59 -12.90 15.45 8.79
CA ARG A 59 -12.96 16.71 9.54
C ARG A 59 -11.57 17.32 9.76
N GLU A 60 -10.56 16.47 9.95
CA GLU A 60 -9.14 16.86 9.99
C GLU A 60 -8.54 17.14 8.60
N GLY A 61 -9.35 17.11 7.55
CA GLY A 61 -8.95 17.45 6.19
C GLY A 61 -8.37 16.30 5.37
N PHE A 62 -8.42 15.05 5.84
CA PHE A 62 -7.97 13.88 5.05
C PHE A 62 -9.10 13.29 4.22
N GLN A 63 -8.84 13.07 2.93
CA GLN A 63 -9.83 12.53 2.00
C GLN A 63 -9.37 11.19 1.41
N PRO A 64 -10.26 10.20 1.23
CA PRO A 64 -9.91 8.90 0.66
C PRO A 64 -9.74 9.02 -0.87
N PHE A 65 -8.67 8.46 -1.43
CA PHE A 65 -8.45 8.43 -2.88
C PHE A 65 -8.27 7.03 -3.45
N PHE A 66 -8.02 6.06 -2.56
CA PHE A 66 -7.99 4.66 -2.89
C PHE A 66 -8.73 3.89 -1.81
N ALA A 67 -9.48 2.89 -2.23
CA ALA A 67 -10.15 1.96 -1.33
C ALA A 67 -10.09 0.56 -1.94
N CYS A 68 -9.87 -0.46 -1.13
CA CYS A 68 -10.05 -1.84 -1.56
C CYS A 68 -10.53 -2.75 -0.44
N GLN A 69 -11.11 -3.89 -0.82
CA GLN A 69 -11.63 -4.88 0.10
C GLN A 69 -11.29 -6.29 -0.37
N THR A 70 -10.94 -7.14 0.59
CA THR A 70 -10.70 -8.56 0.36
C THR A 70 -11.95 -9.23 -0.20
N ARG A 71 -11.80 -9.90 -1.34
CA ARG A 71 -12.88 -10.67 -1.96
C ARG A 71 -13.12 -11.96 -1.19
N VAL A 72 -14.39 -12.30 -1.00
CA VAL A 72 -14.83 -13.57 -0.44
C VAL A 72 -15.92 -14.17 -1.31
N ARG A 73 -16.00 -15.51 -1.32
CA ARG A 73 -17.05 -16.24 -2.03
C ARG A 73 -18.38 -16.22 -1.27
N ASP A 74 -18.31 -16.21 0.05
CA ASP A 74 -19.47 -16.18 0.95
C ASP A 74 -20.07 -14.76 1.00
N PRO A 75 -21.30 -14.55 0.49
CA PRO A 75 -21.95 -13.25 0.53
C PRO A 75 -22.17 -12.72 1.95
N GLY A 76 -22.43 -13.61 2.92
CA GLY A 76 -22.66 -13.25 4.32
C GLY A 76 -21.44 -12.66 5.01
N ARG A 77 -20.23 -12.94 4.47
CA ARG A 77 -18.98 -12.37 4.97
C ARG A 77 -18.58 -11.08 4.26
N ARG A 78 -19.20 -10.74 3.13
CA ARG A 78 -18.80 -9.58 2.31
C ARG A 78 -18.84 -8.27 3.09
N GLY A 79 -19.73 -8.11 4.07
CA GLY A 79 -19.77 -6.89 4.90
C GLY A 79 -18.62 -6.75 5.90
N TYR A 80 -17.80 -7.78 6.12
CA TYR A 80 -16.94 -7.86 7.29
C TYR A 80 -15.46 -8.08 6.97
N THR A 81 -15.14 -8.33 5.71
CA THR A 81 -13.78 -8.67 5.31
C THR A 81 -12.85 -7.47 5.44
N LYS A 82 -11.55 -7.78 5.53
CA LYS A 82 -10.48 -6.80 5.54
C LYS A 82 -10.61 -5.81 4.39
N HIS A 83 -10.60 -4.53 4.73
CA HIS A 83 -10.61 -3.41 3.81
C HIS A 83 -9.49 -2.43 4.14
N MET A 84 -9.12 -1.64 3.13
CA MET A 84 -8.04 -0.69 3.17
C MET A 84 -8.49 0.62 2.54
N LEU A 85 -8.17 1.74 3.18
CA LEU A 85 -8.31 3.09 2.64
C LEU A 85 -6.93 3.75 2.58
N ARG A 86 -6.72 4.58 1.56
CA ARG A 86 -5.55 5.47 1.51
C ARG A 86 -6.04 6.90 1.41
N LEU A 87 -5.73 7.69 2.44
CA LEU A 87 -6.20 9.04 2.63
C LEU A 87 -5.06 10.03 2.46
N ARG A 88 -5.33 11.16 1.83
CA ARG A 88 -4.39 12.26 1.63
C ARG A 88 -5.01 13.56 2.12
N ARG A 89 -4.19 14.52 2.54
CA ARG A 89 -4.67 15.83 3.00
C ARG A 89 -5.28 16.61 1.83
N ALA A 90 -6.42 17.24 2.06
CA ALA A 90 -7.08 18.12 1.10
C ALA A 90 -6.17 19.32 0.81
N GLY A 91 -5.94 19.61 -0.47
CA GLY A 91 -5.04 20.69 -0.92
C GLY A 91 -3.63 20.21 -1.27
N GLU A 92 -3.12 19.17 -0.62
CA GLU A 92 -1.84 18.53 -0.96
C GLU A 92 -2.07 17.38 -1.97
N ILE A 93 -2.86 17.63 -3.02
CA ILE A 93 -3.30 16.59 -3.97
C ILE A 93 -2.56 16.71 -5.32
N ASN A 94 -1.67 17.69 -5.50
CA ASN A 94 -0.96 17.88 -6.77
C ASN A 94 0.56 17.84 -6.64
N GLY A 95 1.10 17.65 -5.43
CA GLY A 95 2.53 17.43 -5.23
C GLY A 95 2.98 16.15 -5.94
N GLU A 96 4.19 16.11 -6.49
CA GLU A 96 4.71 14.88 -7.12
C GLU A 96 4.71 13.70 -6.15
N HIS A 97 4.95 14.02 -4.88
CA HIS A 97 4.92 13.09 -3.76
C HIS A 97 4.12 13.67 -2.60
N VAL A 98 3.27 12.86 -1.99
CA VAL A 98 2.32 13.30 -0.97
C VAL A 98 2.23 12.27 0.15
N PRO A 99 2.45 12.65 1.42
CA PRO A 99 2.19 11.78 2.57
C PRO A 99 0.75 11.27 2.57
N GLU A 100 0.57 10.00 2.95
CA GLU A 100 -0.77 9.42 3.04
C GLU A 100 -0.95 8.58 4.31
N ILE A 101 -2.18 8.55 4.80
CA ILE A 101 -2.60 7.62 5.85
C ILE A 101 -3.16 6.38 5.16
N ILE A 102 -2.66 5.22 5.55
CA ILE A 102 -3.17 3.92 5.11
C ILE A 102 -3.93 3.30 6.29
N LEU A 103 -5.26 3.29 6.19
CA LEU A 103 -6.14 2.69 7.20
C LEU A 103 -6.48 1.26 6.77
N LEU A 104 -6.35 0.31 7.69
CA LEU A 104 -6.74 -1.08 7.52
C LEU A 104 -7.68 -1.48 8.65
N ASN A 105 -8.79 -2.14 8.32
CA ASN A 105 -9.69 -2.69 9.31
C ASN A 105 -10.37 -3.97 8.79
N SER A 106 -10.90 -4.77 9.70
CA SER A 106 -11.74 -5.94 9.39
C SER A 106 -12.72 -6.14 10.53
N HIS A 107 -13.94 -6.60 10.23
CA HIS A 107 -14.99 -6.80 11.23
C HIS A 107 -15.28 -8.28 11.53
N ASP A 108 -14.56 -9.18 10.85
CA ASP A 108 -14.57 -10.62 11.08
C ASP A 108 -13.38 -11.10 11.92
N GLY A 109 -12.54 -10.18 12.42
CA GLY A 109 -11.37 -10.48 13.26
C GLY A 109 -10.23 -11.21 12.54
N THR A 110 -10.20 -11.18 11.20
CA THR A 110 -9.04 -11.64 10.41
C THR A 110 -7.85 -10.69 10.49
N SER A 111 -8.07 -9.47 10.98
CA SER A 111 -7.06 -8.46 11.23
C SER A 111 -7.42 -7.61 12.43
N SER A 112 -6.43 -6.91 12.97
CA SER A 112 -6.65 -5.77 13.84
C SER A 112 -6.79 -4.51 13.01
N TYR A 113 -7.41 -3.49 13.58
CA TYR A 113 -7.31 -2.13 13.08
C TYR A 113 -5.85 -1.66 13.03
N GLN A 114 -5.45 -1.05 11.92
CA GLN A 114 -4.12 -0.47 11.75
C GLN A 114 -4.21 0.86 11.01
N MET A 115 -3.34 1.79 11.38
CA MET A 115 -3.05 2.99 10.60
C MET A 115 -1.55 3.03 10.34
N LEU A 116 -1.18 3.18 9.07
CA LEU A 116 0.20 3.20 8.64
C LEU A 116 0.46 4.51 7.91
N PRO A 117 1.61 5.14 8.13
CA PRO A 117 2.04 6.18 7.23
C PRO A 117 2.52 5.55 5.91
N GLY A 118 2.22 6.24 4.82
CA GLY A 118 2.68 5.90 3.48
C GLY A 118 3.08 7.15 2.73
N TYR A 119 3.53 6.94 1.51
CA TYR A 119 3.90 8.03 0.61
C TYR A 119 3.37 7.74 -0.78
N PHE A 120 2.52 8.62 -1.31
CA PHE A 120 1.93 8.48 -2.62
C PHE A 120 2.74 9.24 -3.67
N ARG A 121 2.99 8.62 -4.82
CA ARG A 121 3.61 9.30 -5.97
C ARG A 121 2.64 9.34 -7.15
N PHE A 122 2.34 10.55 -7.62
CA PHE A 122 1.32 10.77 -8.65
C PHE A 122 1.66 10.15 -9.98
N VAL A 123 2.93 10.26 -10.38
CA VAL A 123 3.42 9.77 -11.67
C VAL A 123 3.13 8.27 -11.80
N CYS A 124 3.57 7.45 -10.84
CA CYS A 124 3.36 6.01 -10.94
C CYS A 124 1.94 5.55 -10.58
N GLN A 125 1.11 6.42 -9.97
CA GLN A 125 -0.15 6.06 -9.31
C GLN A 125 0.00 4.90 -8.31
N ASN A 126 1.22 4.67 -7.82
CA ASN A 126 1.48 3.76 -6.70
C ASN A 126 1.70 4.61 -5.46
N GLY A 127 1.34 4.10 -4.30
CA GLY A 127 1.98 4.59 -3.10
C GLY A 127 2.74 3.48 -2.43
N CYS A 128 3.77 3.88 -1.72
CA CYS A 128 4.50 3.01 -0.84
C CYS A 128 3.91 3.04 0.57
N VAL A 129 4.32 2.05 1.35
CA VAL A 129 4.05 1.94 2.77
C VAL A 129 5.40 2.15 3.45
N CYS A 130 5.49 3.12 4.37
CA CYS A 130 6.72 3.37 5.11
C CYS A 130 6.92 2.23 6.14
N GLY A 131 8.18 1.92 6.44
CA GLY A 131 8.60 0.69 7.16
C GLY A 131 8.01 0.51 8.57
N GLN A 132 8.33 -0.65 9.19
CA GLN A 132 7.72 -1.14 10.43
C GLN A 132 7.88 -0.26 11.69
N SER A 133 8.67 0.82 11.65
CA SER A 133 9.13 1.51 12.89
C SER A 133 8.78 2.99 12.98
N LEU A 134 8.35 3.63 11.89
CA LEU A 134 7.96 5.04 11.90
C LEU A 134 6.44 5.15 11.93
N GLY A 135 5.86 5.32 13.13
CA GLY A 135 4.46 5.73 13.30
C GLY A 135 3.39 4.71 12.91
N GLU A 136 3.70 3.41 12.80
CA GLU A 136 2.68 2.37 12.61
C GLU A 136 1.88 2.19 13.90
N VAL A 137 0.56 2.34 13.79
CA VAL A 137 -0.38 2.16 14.90
C VAL A 137 -1.19 0.91 14.67
N ARG A 138 -1.29 0.09 15.72
CA ARG A 138 -2.09 -1.14 15.70
C ARG A 138 -2.99 -1.21 16.92
N VAL A 139 -4.29 -1.20 16.69
CA VAL A 139 -5.30 -1.28 17.75
C VAL A 139 -5.97 -2.66 17.71
N PRO A 140 -5.74 -3.52 18.72
CA PRO A 140 -6.48 -4.78 18.80
C PRO A 140 -7.96 -4.50 19.06
N HIS A 141 -8.84 -5.35 18.53
CA HIS A 141 -10.29 -5.26 18.76
C HIS A 141 -10.69 -5.74 20.17
N ARG A 142 -10.08 -5.15 21.21
CA ARG A 142 -10.31 -5.50 22.62
C ARG A 142 -9.98 -4.33 23.54
N GLY A 143 -10.84 -4.09 24.52
CA GLY A 143 -10.67 -3.04 25.52
C GLY A 143 -11.11 -1.67 25.01
N ASP A 144 -10.50 -0.61 25.55
CA ASP A 144 -10.71 0.74 25.05
C ASP A 144 -9.96 0.93 23.72
N VAL A 145 -10.75 1.02 22.65
CA VAL A 145 -10.26 1.15 21.27
C VAL A 145 -10.40 2.57 20.74
N VAL A 146 -11.30 3.39 21.30
CA VAL A 146 -11.64 4.70 20.72
C VAL A 146 -10.48 5.66 20.92
N GLU A 147 -10.00 5.77 22.16
CA GLU A 147 -8.86 6.63 22.51
C GLU A 147 -7.62 6.26 21.68
N LYS A 148 -7.30 4.96 21.60
CA LYS A 148 -6.15 4.45 20.84
C LYS A 148 -6.22 4.72 19.34
N VAL A 149 -7.42 4.71 18.76
CA VAL A 149 -7.61 5.05 17.34
C VAL A 149 -7.37 6.54 17.10
N ILE A 150 -7.80 7.39 18.03
CA ILE A 150 -7.62 8.85 17.95
C ILE A 150 -6.14 9.21 18.13
N GLU A 151 -5.51 8.75 19.22
CA GLU A 151 -4.07 8.96 19.45
C GLU A 151 -3.24 8.47 18.27
N GLY A 152 -3.59 7.29 17.75
CA GLY A 152 -2.92 6.72 16.61
C GLY A 152 -2.98 7.57 15.33
N ALA A 153 -4.09 8.27 15.10
CA ALA A 153 -4.18 9.18 13.96
C ALA A 153 -3.16 10.33 14.09
N TYR A 154 -3.02 10.92 15.28
CA TYR A 154 -2.04 11.99 15.53
C TYR A 154 -0.60 11.49 15.43
N GLU A 155 -0.30 10.29 15.93
CA GLU A 155 1.02 9.69 15.79
C GLU A 155 1.44 9.52 14.33
N VAL A 156 0.53 9.02 13.49
CA VAL A 156 0.79 8.82 12.04
C VAL A 156 1.04 10.15 11.34
N VAL A 157 0.25 11.18 11.64
CA VAL A 157 0.45 12.51 11.04
C VAL A 157 1.77 13.13 11.50
N GLY A 158 2.14 12.96 12.78
CA GLY A 158 3.38 13.48 13.35
C GLY A 158 4.66 12.85 12.80
N VAL A 159 4.58 11.80 11.97
CA VAL A 159 5.76 11.19 11.33
C VAL A 159 5.96 11.60 9.87
N PHE A 160 5.04 12.37 9.28
CA PHE A 160 5.11 12.73 7.86
C PHE A 160 6.37 13.51 7.51
N ASP A 161 6.75 14.53 8.30
CA ASP A 161 7.96 15.31 8.07
C ASP A 161 9.22 14.42 8.04
N ARG A 162 9.31 13.43 8.95
CA ARG A 162 10.44 12.48 8.99
C ARG A 162 10.48 11.56 7.76
N ILE A 163 9.32 11.21 7.22
CA ILE A 163 9.24 10.42 5.98
C ILE A 163 9.72 11.24 4.80
N GLU A 164 9.34 12.53 4.75
CA GLU A 164 9.81 13.47 3.74
C GLU A 164 11.33 13.65 3.79
N GLU A 165 11.90 13.85 4.98
CA GLU A 165 13.34 13.93 5.20
C GLU A 165 14.07 12.67 4.70
N LYS A 166 13.54 11.47 5.02
CA LYS A 166 14.09 10.20 4.54
C LYS A 166 14.01 10.07 3.02
N ARG A 167 12.91 10.52 2.41
CA ARG A 167 12.79 10.58 0.95
C ARG A 167 13.79 11.54 0.33
N ASP A 168 13.99 12.73 0.90
CA ASP A 168 14.95 13.71 0.37
C ASP A 168 16.38 13.19 0.47
N ALA A 169 16.67 12.51 1.58
CA ALA A 169 17.92 11.81 1.79
C ALA A 169 18.19 10.73 0.73
N MET A 170 17.18 9.89 0.43
CA MET A 170 17.28 8.88 -0.63
C MET A 170 17.44 9.52 -2.02
N GLN A 171 16.76 10.63 -2.28
CA GLN A 171 16.83 11.33 -3.56
C GLN A 171 18.17 12.05 -3.76
N SER A 172 18.80 12.51 -2.68
CA SER A 172 20.10 13.17 -2.72
C SER A 172 21.27 12.18 -2.89
N LEU A 173 21.06 10.90 -2.57
CA LEU A 173 22.10 9.87 -2.66
C LEU A 173 22.12 9.25 -4.06
N VAL A 174 23.12 9.59 -4.87
CA VAL A 174 23.41 8.87 -6.13
C VAL A 174 23.78 7.43 -5.81
N LEU A 175 23.03 6.46 -6.36
CA LEU A 175 23.21 5.05 -6.06
C LEU A 175 24.18 4.41 -7.07
N PRO A 176 25.37 3.94 -6.65
CA PRO A 176 26.31 3.28 -7.55
C PRO A 176 25.71 2.02 -8.20
N PRO A 177 26.11 1.64 -9.42
CA PRO A 177 25.55 0.49 -10.11
C PRO A 177 25.58 -0.83 -9.30
N PRO A 178 26.67 -1.18 -8.57
CA PRO A 178 26.68 -2.38 -7.73
C PRO A 178 25.63 -2.34 -6.61
N ALA A 179 25.46 -1.20 -5.94
CA ALA A 179 24.46 -1.02 -4.89
C ALA A 179 23.03 -1.09 -5.44
N ARG A 180 22.80 -0.51 -6.63
CA ARG A 180 21.52 -0.60 -7.35
C ARG A 180 21.16 -2.05 -7.70
N GLN A 181 22.13 -2.84 -8.15
CA GLN A 181 21.94 -4.27 -8.40
C GLN A 181 21.69 -5.06 -7.11
N ALA A 182 22.41 -4.75 -6.02
CA ALA A 182 22.21 -5.40 -4.73
C ALA A 182 20.80 -5.16 -4.17
N LEU A 183 20.30 -3.92 -4.24
CA LEU A 183 18.93 -3.58 -3.84
C LEU A 183 17.89 -4.35 -4.65
N ALA A 184 18.07 -4.41 -5.97
CA ALA A 184 17.19 -5.19 -6.86
C ALA A 184 17.24 -6.68 -6.54
N GLN A 185 18.43 -7.24 -6.28
CA GLN A 185 18.59 -8.65 -5.94
C GLN A 185 17.88 -8.99 -4.62
N ALA A 186 18.05 -8.16 -3.59
CA ALA A 186 17.35 -8.32 -2.31
C ALA A 186 15.82 -8.30 -2.49
N ALA A 187 15.30 -7.39 -3.33
CA ALA A 187 13.87 -7.32 -3.65
C ALA A 187 13.36 -8.59 -4.37
N LEU A 188 14.12 -9.14 -5.32
CA LEU A 188 13.76 -10.38 -6.00
C LEU A 188 13.76 -11.57 -5.05
N THR A 189 14.80 -11.72 -4.24
CA THR A 189 14.90 -12.78 -3.23
C THR A 189 13.75 -12.70 -2.24
N TYR A 190 13.40 -11.51 -1.76
CA TYR A 190 12.27 -11.35 -0.85
C TYR A 190 10.93 -11.74 -1.48
N ARG A 191 10.71 -11.40 -2.75
CA ARG A 191 9.43 -11.66 -3.43
C ARG A 191 9.27 -13.10 -3.91
N TYR A 192 10.34 -13.68 -4.46
CA TYR A 192 10.28 -14.95 -5.19
C TYR A 192 11.07 -16.08 -4.52
N GLY A 193 11.86 -15.77 -3.49
CA GLY A 193 12.81 -16.70 -2.88
C GLY A 193 14.09 -16.87 -3.72
N ASP A 194 14.95 -17.77 -3.25
CA ASP A 194 16.25 -18.06 -3.88
C ASP A 194 16.19 -19.19 -4.91
N GLU A 195 15.17 -20.05 -4.85
CA GLU A 195 15.08 -21.23 -5.73
C GLU A 195 14.88 -20.87 -7.20
N HIS A 196 13.90 -19.99 -7.50
CA HIS A 196 13.60 -19.58 -8.87
C HIS A 196 13.02 -18.18 -8.95
N GLN A 197 13.73 -17.30 -9.65
CA GLN A 197 13.29 -15.93 -9.91
C GLN A 197 12.85 -15.81 -11.39
N PRO A 198 11.59 -15.42 -11.67
CA PRO A 198 11.09 -15.41 -13.03
C PRO A 198 11.64 -14.28 -13.90
N VAL A 199 12.25 -13.27 -13.29
CA VAL A 199 12.77 -12.06 -13.90
C VAL A 199 14.12 -11.72 -13.29
N THR A 200 14.92 -10.94 -14.00
CA THR A 200 16.27 -10.52 -13.59
C THR A 200 16.26 -9.18 -12.87
N THR A 201 17.38 -8.82 -12.23
CA THR A 201 17.58 -7.50 -11.64
C THR A 201 17.46 -6.39 -12.69
N ALA A 202 17.96 -6.61 -13.90
CA ALA A 202 17.83 -5.66 -15.01
C ALA A 202 16.36 -5.40 -15.39
N ASP A 203 15.54 -6.45 -15.43
CA ASP A 203 14.11 -6.34 -15.77
C ASP A 203 13.36 -5.46 -14.77
N ILE A 204 13.67 -5.60 -13.48
CA ILE A 204 12.97 -4.87 -12.41
C ILE A 204 13.56 -3.48 -12.15
N LEU A 205 14.78 -3.23 -12.60
CA LEU A 205 15.43 -1.92 -12.61
C LEU A 205 15.09 -1.10 -13.86
N THR A 206 14.42 -1.70 -14.85
CA THR A 206 13.96 -1.00 -16.05
C THR A 206 12.71 -0.20 -15.71
N PRO A 207 12.77 1.14 -15.71
CA PRO A 207 11.61 1.95 -15.39
C PRO A 207 10.54 1.83 -16.47
N ARG A 208 9.28 1.99 -16.08
CA ARG A 208 8.15 1.89 -17.02
C ARG A 208 8.00 3.13 -17.89
N ARG A 209 8.66 4.23 -17.52
CA ARG A 209 8.53 5.56 -18.11
C ARG A 209 9.86 6.29 -18.08
N ARG A 210 10.00 7.33 -18.90
CA ARG A 210 11.28 8.04 -19.08
C ARG A 210 11.64 8.92 -17.88
N GLU A 211 10.64 9.41 -17.18
CA GLU A 211 10.74 10.28 -16.01
C GLU A 211 11.34 9.56 -14.79
N ASP A 212 11.38 8.22 -14.82
CA ASP A 212 11.83 7.37 -13.71
C ASP A 212 13.29 6.88 -13.86
N TYR A 213 14.04 7.37 -14.86
CA TYR A 213 15.44 6.99 -15.11
C TYR A 213 16.46 7.64 -14.16
N GLY A 214 16.01 8.09 -12.99
CA GLY A 214 16.90 8.65 -11.96
C GLY A 214 18.01 7.68 -11.55
N LYS A 215 19.12 8.26 -11.11
CA LYS A 215 20.32 7.54 -10.66
C LYS A 215 20.43 7.49 -9.14
N ASP A 216 19.55 8.17 -8.44
CA ASP A 216 19.45 8.20 -7.00
C ASP A 216 18.74 6.97 -6.41
N LEU A 217 18.92 6.77 -5.11
CA LEU A 217 18.33 5.65 -4.38
C LEU A 217 16.80 5.70 -4.39
N TRP A 218 16.20 6.88 -4.30
CA TRP A 218 14.75 7.05 -4.34
C TRP A 218 14.16 6.55 -5.67
N SER A 219 14.74 6.96 -6.80
CA SER A 219 14.33 6.55 -8.13
C SER A 219 14.50 5.04 -8.36
N ALA A 220 15.60 4.45 -7.87
CA ALA A 220 15.82 3.01 -7.94
C ALA A 220 14.79 2.23 -7.11
N TYR A 221 14.55 2.65 -5.86
CA TYR A 221 13.53 2.09 -4.98
C TYR A 221 12.14 2.13 -5.63
N GLN A 222 11.73 3.29 -6.15
CA GLN A 222 10.42 3.46 -6.77
C GLN A 222 10.25 2.60 -8.03
N THR A 223 11.29 2.50 -8.85
CA THR A 223 11.28 1.63 -10.05
C THR A 223 11.09 0.16 -9.67
N ILE A 224 11.85 -0.32 -8.68
CA ILE A 224 11.74 -1.69 -8.17
C ILE A 224 10.34 -1.92 -7.60
N GLN A 225 9.86 -1.03 -6.75
CA GLN A 225 8.54 -1.13 -6.11
C GLN A 225 7.43 -1.19 -7.14
N GLU A 226 7.38 -0.29 -8.12
CA GLU A 226 6.35 -0.31 -9.16
C GLU A 226 6.37 -1.61 -9.97
N ASN A 227 7.55 -2.06 -10.35
CA ASN A 227 7.74 -3.30 -11.11
C ASN A 227 7.33 -4.53 -10.30
N MET A 228 7.60 -4.52 -9.00
CA MET A 228 7.21 -5.59 -8.11
C MET A 228 5.71 -5.59 -7.81
N LEU A 229 5.06 -4.45 -7.60
CA LEU A 229 3.63 -4.42 -7.32
C LEU A 229 2.77 -4.71 -8.56
N LYS A 230 3.07 -4.03 -9.68
CA LYS A 230 2.22 -4.10 -10.89
C LYS A 230 2.39 -5.40 -11.68
N GLY A 231 3.55 -6.05 -11.59
CA GLY A 231 3.85 -7.21 -12.43
C GLY A 231 3.76 -6.88 -13.94
N GLY A 232 3.44 -7.87 -14.77
CA GLY A 232 3.38 -7.73 -16.23
C GLY A 232 4.76 -7.79 -16.91
N ILE A 233 5.83 -8.01 -16.15
CA ILE A 233 7.19 -8.09 -16.67
C ILE A 233 7.36 -9.45 -17.35
N SER A 234 7.91 -9.47 -18.56
CA SER A 234 8.18 -10.72 -19.26
C SER A 234 9.27 -11.50 -18.53
N GLY A 235 9.05 -12.79 -18.34
CA GLY A 235 9.94 -13.65 -17.58
C GLY A 235 9.84 -15.12 -17.98
N ARG A 236 10.50 -15.99 -17.23
CA ARG A 236 10.48 -17.44 -17.44
C ARG A 236 10.05 -18.18 -16.17
N SER A 237 9.23 -19.22 -16.34
CA SER A 237 8.90 -20.13 -15.25
C SER A 237 10.08 -21.04 -14.92
N ALA A 238 10.02 -21.75 -13.78
CA ALA A 238 11.00 -22.77 -13.41
C ALA A 238 11.16 -23.88 -14.48
N LYS A 239 10.14 -24.07 -15.33
CA LYS A 239 10.16 -25.01 -16.47
C LYS A 239 10.59 -24.35 -17.79
N GLY A 240 11.14 -23.13 -17.75
CA GLY A 240 11.61 -22.38 -18.91
C GLY A 240 10.53 -21.73 -19.80
N LYS A 241 9.24 -21.88 -19.49
CA LYS A 241 8.14 -21.31 -20.29
C LYS A 241 8.08 -19.79 -20.15
N ARG A 242 7.79 -19.08 -21.25
CA ARG A 242 7.53 -17.63 -21.23
C ARG A 242 6.29 -17.34 -20.39
N ILE A 243 6.41 -16.39 -19.47
CA ILE A 243 5.34 -15.93 -18.59
C ILE A 243 5.41 -14.40 -18.45
N HIS A 244 4.36 -13.82 -17.86
CA HIS A 244 4.41 -12.48 -17.28
C HIS A 244 4.28 -12.58 -15.77
N THR A 245 5.04 -11.76 -15.03
CA THR A 245 4.90 -11.66 -13.58
C THR A 245 3.49 -11.21 -13.22
N ARG A 246 2.95 -11.70 -12.10
CA ARG A 246 1.59 -11.34 -11.67
C ARG A 246 1.60 -10.04 -10.87
N ALA A 247 0.54 -9.24 -11.00
CA ALA A 247 0.29 -8.12 -10.10
C ALA A 247 -0.07 -8.62 -8.70
N ILE A 248 0.22 -7.82 -7.69
CA ILE A 248 -0.20 -8.08 -6.31
C ILE A 248 -1.60 -7.49 -6.11
N HIS A 249 -2.52 -8.33 -5.64
CA HIS A 249 -3.91 -7.93 -5.37
C HIS A 249 -4.32 -8.15 -3.91
N SER A 250 -3.50 -8.85 -3.13
CA SER A 250 -3.75 -9.10 -1.71
C SER A 250 -3.24 -7.92 -0.89
N ILE A 251 -4.10 -7.38 -0.03
CA ILE A 251 -3.75 -6.29 0.90
C ILE A 251 -2.53 -6.69 1.74
N ASP A 252 -2.52 -7.89 2.32
CA ASP A 252 -1.43 -8.32 3.20
C ASP A 252 -0.09 -8.46 2.46
N THR A 253 -0.13 -8.96 1.22
CA THR A 253 1.08 -9.13 0.41
C THR A 253 1.60 -7.76 -0.05
N ASP A 254 0.70 -6.85 -0.41
CA ASP A 254 1.04 -5.48 -0.82
C ASP A 254 1.71 -4.71 0.33
N ILE A 255 1.11 -4.71 1.52
CA ILE A 255 1.68 -4.06 2.70
C ILE A 255 3.03 -4.65 3.07
N LYS A 256 3.16 -5.98 3.13
CA LYS A 256 4.40 -6.65 3.50
C LYS A 256 5.54 -6.32 2.55
N LEU A 257 5.30 -6.40 1.24
CA LEU A 257 6.32 -6.10 0.24
C LEU A 257 6.70 -4.62 0.26
N ASN A 258 5.73 -3.70 0.30
CA ASN A 258 6.03 -2.27 0.35
C ASN A 258 6.90 -1.90 1.55
N ARG A 259 6.56 -2.42 2.75
CA ARG A 259 7.35 -2.22 3.96
C ARG A 259 8.76 -2.77 3.81
N ALA A 260 8.90 -3.99 3.31
CA ALA A 260 10.21 -4.62 3.13
C ALA A 260 11.10 -3.81 2.17
N LEU A 261 10.55 -3.36 1.04
CA LEU A 261 11.28 -2.55 0.08
C LEU A 261 11.70 -1.20 0.68
N TRP A 262 10.86 -0.56 1.49
CA TRP A 262 11.21 0.68 2.18
C TRP A 262 12.37 0.47 3.15
N VAL A 263 12.29 -0.57 4.00
CA VAL A 263 13.36 -0.91 4.95
C VAL A 263 14.68 -1.21 4.21
N MET A 264 14.62 -1.96 3.09
CA MET A 264 15.81 -2.20 2.26
C MET A 264 16.44 -0.90 1.75
N ALA A 265 15.61 0.07 1.32
CA ALA A 265 16.09 1.37 0.89
C ALA A 265 16.68 2.18 2.06
N GLU A 266 16.05 2.18 3.25
CA GLU A 266 16.59 2.85 4.43
C GLU A 266 17.95 2.26 4.86
N THR A 267 18.07 0.93 4.90
CA THR A 267 19.34 0.28 5.22
C THR A 267 20.42 0.59 4.17
N MET A 268 20.04 0.67 2.89
CA MET A 268 20.96 1.07 1.83
C MET A 268 21.41 2.53 2.00
N LEU A 269 20.49 3.44 2.37
CA LEU A 269 20.79 4.83 2.66
C LEU A 269 21.75 4.96 3.84
N GLU A 270 21.55 4.20 4.91
CA GLU A 270 22.37 4.23 6.12
C GLU A 270 23.75 3.62 5.91
N SER A 271 23.90 2.63 5.04
CA SER A 271 25.20 1.99 4.76
C SER A 271 26.09 2.75 3.76
N LEU A 272 25.52 3.70 3.02
CA LEU A 272 26.22 4.51 2.02
C LEU A 272 26.42 5.97 2.44
N ARG A 273 25.96 6.34 3.64
CA ARG A 273 26.23 7.61 4.31
C ARG A 273 27.47 7.50 5.18
#